data_AF-A0A351BEI0-F1
#
_entry.id   AF-A0A351BEI0-F1
#
_cell.length_a   1.000
_cell.length_b   1.000
_cell.length_c   1.000
_cell.angle_alpha   90.00
_cell.angle_beta   90.00
_cell.angle_gamma   90.00
#
_symmetry.space_group_name_H-M   'P 1'
#
loop_
_entity.id
_entity.type
_entity.pdbx_description
1 polymer ?
#
loop_
_entity_poly.entity_id
_entity_poly.type
_entity_poly.pdbx_seq_one_letter_code
_entity_poly.pdbx_strand_id
1 'polypeptide(L)' 'MRPKTLGDTLLLADELALVESPLRDLDGCPREGMAASIDLLVGEETLLDIMRESAEDVASLTAALRS' A
#
# COMPACT_ATOMS: atom_id res chain seq x y z
N MET A 1 -17.11 -8.14 -1.04
CA MET A 1 -16.57 -8.19 0.32
C MET A 1 -15.63 -6.99 0.48
N ARG A 2 -15.58 -6.29 1.64
CA ARG A 2 -14.63 -5.18 1.84
C ARG A 2 -13.28 -5.75 2.32
N PRO A 3 -12.12 -5.35 1.74
CA PRO A 3 -10.80 -5.79 2.19
C PRO A 3 -10.57 -5.34 3.65
N LYS A 4 -9.94 -6.20 4.47
CA LYS A 4 -9.77 -5.99 5.92
C LYS A 4 -8.33 -5.67 6.30
N THR A 5 -7.38 -6.00 5.44
CA THR A 5 -5.96 -5.73 5.62
C THR A 5 -5.41 -4.91 4.46
N LEU A 6 -4.23 -4.31 4.66
CA LEU A 6 -3.50 -3.67 3.55
C LEU A 6 -3.20 -4.69 2.44
N GLY A 7 -2.81 -5.92 2.81
CA GLY A 7 -2.60 -7.01 1.86
C GLY A 7 -3.84 -7.33 1.02
N ASP A 8 -5.01 -7.41 1.66
CA ASP A 8 -6.28 -7.65 0.96
C ASP A 8 -6.60 -6.52 -0.03
N THR A 9 -6.24 -5.28 0.33
CA THR A 9 -6.47 -4.10 -0.50
C THR A 9 -5.54 -4.08 -1.70
N LEU A 10 -4.26 -4.44 -1.51
CA LEU A 10 -3.29 -4.52 -2.60
C LEU A 10 -3.61 -5.67 -3.56
N LEU A 11 -4.06 -6.83 -3.03
CA LEU A 11 -4.52 -7.95 -3.85
C LEU A 11 -5.74 -7.56 -4.69
N LEU A 12 -6.74 -6.92 -4.07
CA LEU A 12 -7.92 -6.43 -4.79
C LEU A 12 -7.56 -5.36 -5.83
N ALA A 13 -6.59 -4.49 -5.52
CA ALA A 13 -6.13 -3.47 -6.47
C ALA A 13 -5.43 -4.11 -7.69
N ASP A 14 -4.65 -5.18 -7.48
CA ASP A 14 -4.03 -5.95 -8.57
C ASP A 14 -5.09 -6.64 -9.44
N GLU A 15 -6.14 -7.23 -8.84
CA GLU A 15 -7.25 -7.85 -9.57
C GLU A 15 -8.08 -6.84 -10.40
N LEU A 16 -8.19 -5.60 -9.93
CA LEU A 16 -8.99 -4.56 -10.59
C LEU A 16 -8.20 -3.72 -11.61
N ALA A 17 -6.88 -3.77 -11.58
CA ALA A 17 -6.05 -2.95 -12.45
C ALA A 17 -6.16 -3.42 -13.91
N LEU A 18 -6.43 -2.46 -14.82
CA LEU A 18 -6.50 -2.73 -16.26
C LEU A 18 -5.11 -2.93 -16.90
N VAL A 19 -4.05 -2.69 -16.13
CA VAL A 19 -2.66 -2.81 -16.53
C VAL A 19 -1.90 -3.52 -15.44
N GLU A 20 -0.91 -4.31 -15.84
CA GLU A 20 -0.04 -5.04 -14.94
C GLU A 20 0.60 -4.10 -13.91
N SER A 21 0.59 -4.53 -12.64
CA SER A 21 1.21 -3.76 -11.56
C SER A 21 2.68 -3.51 -11.88
N PRO A 22 3.15 -2.24 -11.84
CA PRO A 22 4.56 -1.90 -12.00
C PRO A 22 5.47 -2.55 -10.95
N LEU A 23 4.89 -3.04 -9.85
CA LEU A 23 5.61 -3.64 -8.73
C LEU A 23 5.67 -5.17 -8.78
N ARG A 24 4.98 -5.81 -9.73
CA ARG A 24 4.79 -7.27 -9.78
C ARG A 24 6.08 -8.07 -9.99
N ASP A 25 7.06 -7.50 -10.69
CA ASP A 25 8.32 -8.17 -11.06
C ASP A 25 9.54 -7.64 -10.27
N LEU A 26 9.31 -6.86 -9.20
CA LEU A 26 10.40 -6.35 -8.36
C LEU A 26 11.12 -7.45 -7.55
N ASP A 27 10.57 -8.66 -7.51
CA ASP A 27 11.17 -9.84 -6.86
C ASP A 27 12.32 -10.51 -7.66
N GLY A 28 12.88 -9.84 -8.68
CA GLY A 28 14.22 -10.19 -9.18
C GLY A 28 14.49 -10.09 -10.68
N CYS A 29 13.53 -9.69 -11.51
CA CYS A 29 13.77 -9.50 -12.96
C CYS A 29 13.10 -8.21 -13.45
N PRO A 30 13.84 -7.09 -13.57
CA PRO A 30 13.31 -5.87 -14.18
C PRO A 30 12.85 -6.16 -15.62
N ARG A 31 11.65 -5.69 -15.99
CA ARG A 31 11.22 -5.67 -17.41
C ARG A 31 12.16 -4.78 -18.21
N GLU A 32 12.48 -5.17 -19.45
CA GLU A 32 13.25 -4.33 -20.37
C GLU A 32 12.57 -2.95 -20.51
N GLY A 33 13.27 -1.89 -20.12
CA GLY A 33 12.76 -0.51 -20.13
C GLY A 33 12.28 0.04 -18.78
N MET A 34 12.32 -0.75 -17.70
CA MET A 34 11.98 -0.28 -16.35
C MET A 34 13.15 0.50 -15.73
N ALA A 35 13.15 1.82 -15.87
CA ALA A 35 14.20 2.71 -15.35
C ALA A 35 14.09 3.04 -13.85
N ALA A 36 13.11 2.47 -13.15
CA ALA A 36 12.83 2.81 -11.75
C ALA A 36 13.18 1.64 -10.83
N SER A 37 14.39 1.64 -10.29
CA SER A 37 14.63 0.97 -9.01
C SER A 37 14.00 1.86 -7.94
N ILE A 38 12.83 1.47 -7.43
CA ILE A 38 12.30 2.10 -6.23
C ILE A 38 13.18 1.61 -5.10
N ASP A 39 14.18 2.40 -4.72
CA ASP A 39 14.81 2.26 -3.42
C ASP A 39 13.72 2.57 -2.39
N LEU A 40 13.11 1.51 -1.84
CA LEU A 40 12.16 1.62 -0.74
C LEU A 40 12.94 2.08 0.50
N LEU A 41 13.23 3.38 0.56
CA LEU A 41 13.96 4.03 1.65
C LEU A 41 13.03 4.34 2.84
N VAL A 42 11.99 3.54 3.04
CA VAL A 42 11.14 3.61 4.23
C VAL A 42 11.51 2.40 5.07
N GLY A 43 12.34 2.62 6.09
CA GLY A 43 12.62 1.58 7.08
C GLY A 43 11.32 1.11 7.75
N GLU A 44 11.31 -0.12 8.24
CA GLU A 44 10.17 -0.72 8.96
C GLU A 44 9.66 0.21 10.06
N GLU A 45 10.56 0.86 10.79
CA GLU A 45 10.26 1.86 11.83
C GLU A 45 9.49 3.07 11.29
N THR A 46 9.94 3.66 10.17
CA THR A 46 9.28 4.82 9.56
C THR A 46 7.89 4.47 9.05
N LEU A 47 7.71 3.28 8.46
CA LEU A 47 6.40 2.83 8.01
C LEU A 47 5.46 2.60 9.20
N LEU A 48 5.95 1.98 10.27
CA LEU A 48 5.18 1.75 11.49
C LEU A 48 4.73 3.07 12.14
N ASP A 49 5.59 4.08 12.15
CA ASP A 49 5.26 5.41 12.67
C ASP A 49 4.16 6.08 11.85
N ILE A 50 4.24 6.06 10.52
CA ILE A 50 3.19 6.58 9.62
C ILE A 50 1.86 5.85 9.84
N MET A 51 1.89 4.52 9.95
CA MET A 51 0.69 3.72 10.18
C MET A 51 0.05 4.01 11.54
N ARG A 52 0.85 4.26 12.59
CA ARG A 52 0.37 4.62 13.92
C ARG A 52 -0.34 5.97 13.91
N GLU A 53 0.27 7.00 13.32
CA GLU A 53 -0.34 8.33 13.17
C GLU A 53 -1.65 8.24 12.38
N SER A 54 -1.62 7.55 11.24
CA SER A 54 -2.81 7.39 10.38
C SER A 54 -3.95 6.66 11.08
N ALA A 55 -3.65 5.72 11.99
CA ALA A 55 -4.68 4.99 12.75
C ALA A 55 -5.43 5.90 13.73
N GLU A 56 -4.75 6.85 14.36
CA GLU A 56 -5.36 7.85 15.26
C GLU A 56 -6.30 8.78 14.47
N ASP A 57 -5.85 9.26 13.32
CA ASP A 57 -6.65 10.12 12.43
C ASP A 57 -7.93 9.42 11.95
N VAL A 58 -7.80 8.17 11.48
CA VAL A 58 -8.95 7.38 11.03
C VAL A 58 -9.91 7.10 12.17
N ALA A 59 -9.42 6.82 13.38
CA ALA A 59 -10.25 6.62 14.55
C ALA A 59 -11.04 7.89 14.91
N SER A 60 -10.36 9.04 14.93
CA SER A 60 -10.95 10.36 15.19
C SER A 60 -12.04 10.70 14.17
N LEU A 61 -11.73 10.56 12.88
CA LEU A 61 -12.70 10.79 11.80
C LEU A 61 -13.90 9.85 11.90
N THR A 62 -13.65 8.57 12.19
CA THR A 62 -14.71 7.57 12.33
C THR A 62 -15.62 7.86 13.53
N ALA A 63 -15.05 8.36 14.64
CA ALA A 63 -15.84 8.76 15.80
C ALA A 63 -16.73 9.97 15.49
N ALA A 64 -16.19 10.99 14.82
CA ALA A 64 -16.95 12.17 14.41
C ALA A 64 -18.08 11.85 13.42
N LEU A 65 -17.88 10.89 12.52
CA LEU A 65 -18.93 10.46 11.57
C LEU A 65 -20.01 9.57 12.21
N ARG A 66 -19.82 9.10 13.44
CA ARG A 66 -20.79 8.26 14.18
C ARG A 66 -21.63 9.03 15.20
N SER A 67 -21.35 10.31 15.43
CA SER A 67 -22.17 11.22 16.24
C SER A 67 -23.27 11.86 15.40
#